data_AF-A0A7Y3L9G8-F1
#
_entry.id   AF-A0A7Y3L9G8-F1
#
_cell.length_a   1.000
_cell.length_b   1.000
_cell.length_c   1.000
_cell.angle_alpha   90.00
_cell.angle_beta   90.00
_cell.angle_gamma   90.00
#
_symmetry.space_group_name_H-M   'P 1'
#
loop_
_entity.id
_entity.type
_entity.pdbx_description
1 polymer ?
#
loop_
_entity_poly.entity_id
_entity_poly.type
_entity_poly.pdbx_seq_one_letter_code
_entity_poly.pdbx_strand_id
1 'polypeptide(L)'
;MGPMVVTMGYVWVTLIVFAINLLPAFGPPTWAVLVFVRLNWHLDSVALVLLGCLAAVAGRYVLARGARRFERILPSRYAANLSSAKSLITRTKAGTVGLVAVFLVSPLPSAQLFVGAGLLELPLRILSGAFVAG
;
A
#
# COMPACT_ATOMS: atom_id res chain seq x y z
N MET A 1 22.29 23.21 1.42
CA MET A 1 22.83 21.93 1.89
C MET A 1 23.84 21.41 0.87
N GLY A 2 24.90 20.73 1.29
CA GLY A 2 25.80 20.06 0.35
C GLY A 2 25.09 18.90 -0.38
N PRO A 3 25.55 18.51 -1.59
CA PRO A 3 24.87 17.50 -2.42
C PRO A 3 24.70 16.15 -1.69
N MET A 4 25.69 15.73 -0.90
CA MET A 4 25.62 14.50 -0.10
C MET A 4 24.47 14.50 0.91
N VAL A 5 24.25 15.63 1.60
CA VAL A 5 23.18 15.77 2.62
C VAL A 5 21.81 15.69 1.97
N VAL A 6 21.66 16.30 0.78
CA VAL A 6 20.43 16.25 0.00
C VAL A 6 20.10 14.82 -0.43
N THR A 7 21.09 14.10 -0.97
CA THR A 7 20.92 12.68 -1.36
C THR A 7 20.53 11.81 -0.17
N MET A 8 21.20 11.99 0.97
CA MET A 8 20.85 11.26 2.20
C MET A 8 19.42 11.57 2.66
N GLY A 9 18.97 12.83 2.53
CA GLY A 9 17.59 13.22 2.83
C GLY A 9 16.56 12.44 2.01
N TYR A 10 16.79 12.26 0.70
CA TYR A 10 15.94 11.45 -0.16
C TYR A 10 15.92 9.96 0.23
N VAL A 11 17.06 9.41 0.59
CA VAL A 11 17.15 8.02 1.05
C VAL A 11 16.35 7.84 2.34
N TRP A 12 16.53 8.73 3.32
CA TRP A 12 15.83 8.65 4.59
C TRP A 12 14.32 8.77 4.44
N VAL A 13 13.82 9.76 3.70
CA VAL A 13 12.37 9.91 3.50
C VAL A 13 11.77 8.68 2.79
N THR A 14 12.49 8.11 1.82
CA THR A 14 12.06 6.89 1.11
C THR A 14 11.95 5.71 2.07
N LEU A 15 12.97 5.50 2.92
CA LEU A 15 12.98 4.41 3.91
C LEU A 15 11.88 4.59 4.96
N ILE A 16 11.67 5.82 5.45
CA ILE A 16 10.65 6.14 6.44
C ILE A 16 9.25 5.90 5.85
N VAL A 17 8.97 6.40 4.66
CA VAL A 17 7.67 6.21 3.99
C VAL A 17 7.41 4.73 3.71
N PHE A 18 8.43 3.99 3.27
CA PHE A 18 8.34 2.54 3.09
C PHE A 18 8.00 1.83 4.41
N ALA A 19 8.74 2.12 5.48
CA ALA A 19 8.53 1.52 6.80
C ALA A 19 7.12 1.80 7.34
N ILE A 20 6.64 3.03 7.23
CA ILE A 20 5.28 3.42 7.64
C ILE A 20 4.24 2.62 6.84
N ASN A 21 4.42 2.49 5.53
CA ASN A 21 3.45 1.77 4.68
C ASN A 21 3.55 0.25 4.80
N LEU A 22 4.64 -0.26 5.37
CA LEU A 22 4.81 -1.67 5.73
C LEU A 22 4.04 -2.04 7.02
N LEU A 23 3.72 -1.07 7.87
CA LEU A 23 2.94 -1.32 9.09
C LEU A 23 1.50 -1.78 8.74
N PRO A 24 1.00 -2.84 9.41
CA PRO A 24 -0.39 -3.27 9.26
C PRO A 24 -1.39 -2.34 9.97
N ALA A 25 -0.89 -1.37 10.74
CA ALA A 25 -1.67 -0.48 11.60
C ALA A 25 -1.69 0.98 11.09
N PHE A 26 -2.36 1.85 11.85
CA PHE A 26 -2.44 3.29 11.58
C PHE A 26 -1.08 3.95 11.76
N GLY A 27 -0.43 4.27 10.65
CA GLY A 27 0.72 5.17 10.61
C GLY A 27 0.30 6.60 10.28
N PRO A 28 1.18 7.60 10.45
CA PRO A 28 0.93 8.94 9.94
C PRO A 28 0.70 8.88 8.43
N PRO A 29 -0.20 9.71 7.88
CA PRO A 29 -0.48 9.67 6.46
C PRO A 29 0.75 10.10 5.66
N THR A 30 1.07 9.39 4.57
CA THR A 30 2.27 9.61 3.76
C THR A 30 2.43 11.08 3.36
N TRP A 31 1.34 11.74 2.96
CA TRP A 31 1.38 13.15 2.57
C TRP A 31 1.88 14.07 3.69
N ALA A 32 1.55 13.79 4.96
CA ALA A 32 1.98 14.61 6.08
C ALA A 32 3.48 14.47 6.32
N VAL A 33 4.03 13.27 6.17
CA VAL A 33 5.47 13.01 6.22
C VAL A 33 6.19 13.78 5.11
N LEU A 34 5.65 13.74 3.89
CA LEU A 34 6.23 14.43 2.73
C LEU A 34 6.24 15.95 2.92
N VAL A 35 5.12 16.53 3.37
CA VAL A 35 5.01 17.96 3.68
C VAL A 35 5.98 18.36 4.80
N PHE A 36 6.04 17.58 5.88
CA PHE A 36 6.97 17.82 6.98
C PHE A 36 8.43 17.85 6.48
N VAL A 37 8.83 16.87 5.68
CA VAL A 37 10.19 16.82 5.12
C VAL A 37 10.44 17.99 4.18
N ARG A 38 9.47 18.36 3.34
CA ARG A 38 9.58 19.52 2.45
C ARG A 38 9.79 20.82 3.23
N LEU A 39 9.07 21.02 4.32
CA LEU A 39 9.16 22.23 5.15
C LEU A 39 10.49 22.32 5.92
N ASN A 40 11.04 21.18 6.36
CA ASN A 40 12.25 21.17 7.19
C ASN A 40 13.55 21.02 6.39
N TRP A 41 13.55 20.28 5.29
CA TRP A 41 14.76 19.93 4.53
C TRP A 41 14.84 20.59 3.16
N HIS A 42 13.80 21.31 2.73
CA HIS A 42 13.75 22.04 1.46
C HIS A 42 14.10 21.18 0.22
N LEU A 43 13.78 19.89 0.26
CA LEU A 43 13.97 18.97 -0.86
C LEU A 43 13.03 19.33 -2.02
N ASP A 44 13.45 19.01 -3.25
CA ASP A 44 12.61 19.16 -4.44
C ASP A 44 11.27 18.41 -4.28
N SER A 45 10.18 19.09 -4.66
CA SER A 45 8.82 18.59 -4.44
C SER A 45 8.50 17.41 -5.35
N VAL A 46 8.92 17.48 -6.60
CA VAL A 46 8.59 16.46 -7.61
C VAL A 46 9.29 15.16 -7.25
N ALA A 47 10.60 15.22 -6.98
CA ALA A 47 11.38 14.07 -6.55
C ALA A 47 10.81 13.44 -5.26
N LEU A 48 10.41 14.26 -4.30
CA LEU A 48 9.89 13.81 -3.02
C LEU A 48 8.53 13.10 -3.15
N VAL A 49 7.62 13.63 -3.98
CA VAL A 49 6.34 12.98 -4.28
C VAL A 49 6.54 11.66 -5.02
N LEU A 50 7.41 11.63 -6.03
CA LEU A 50 7.69 10.41 -6.80
C LEU A 50 8.29 9.30 -5.91
N LEU A 51 9.32 9.62 -5.14
CA LEU A 51 9.96 8.66 -4.23
C LEU A 51 9.00 8.22 -3.11
N GLY A 52 8.23 9.16 -2.54
CA GLY A 52 7.23 8.87 -1.52
C GLY A 52 6.12 7.94 -2.04
N CYS A 53 5.62 8.19 -3.26
CA CYS A 53 4.63 7.34 -3.91
C CYS A 53 5.18 5.92 -4.14
N LEU A 54 6.38 5.80 -4.73
CA LEU A 54 7.03 4.51 -4.96
C LEU A 54 7.26 3.74 -3.65
N ALA A 55 7.75 4.42 -2.62
CA ALA A 55 7.97 3.83 -1.30
C ALA A 55 6.66 3.36 -0.64
N ALA A 56 5.59 4.17 -0.74
CA ALA A 56 4.30 3.84 -0.17
C ALA A 56 3.68 2.61 -0.85
N VAL A 57 3.66 2.60 -2.18
CA VAL A 57 3.15 1.46 -2.97
C VAL A 57 3.96 0.20 -2.69
N ALA A 58 5.29 0.30 -2.67
CA ALA A 58 6.16 -0.82 -2.35
C ALA A 58 5.88 -1.37 -0.95
N GLY A 59 5.73 -0.50 0.06
CA GLY A 59 5.39 -0.90 1.42
C GLY A 59 4.06 -1.65 1.50
N ARG A 60 3.01 -1.10 0.86
CA ARG A 60 1.67 -1.73 0.80
C ARG A 60 1.68 -3.06 0.05
N TYR A 61 2.42 -3.14 -1.04
CA TYR A 61 2.58 -4.37 -1.81
C TYR A 61 3.28 -5.46 -0.99
N VAL A 62 4.37 -5.12 -0.31
CA VAL A 62 5.12 -6.05 0.56
C VAL A 62 4.24 -6.51 1.72
N LEU A 63 3.52 -5.60 2.37
CA LEU A 63 2.56 -5.92 3.43
C LEU A 63 1.51 -6.93 2.95
N ALA A 64 0.88 -6.68 1.80
CA ALA A 64 -0.12 -7.58 1.23
C ALA A 64 0.46 -8.95 0.85
N ARG A 65 1.70 -8.99 0.33
CA ARG A 65 2.37 -10.26 0.04
C ARG A 65 2.73 -11.02 1.32
N GLY A 66 3.11 -10.31 2.38
CA GLY A 66 3.29 -10.87 3.72
C GLY A 66 1.99 -11.49 4.23
N ALA A 67 0.88 -10.74 4.19
CA ALA A 67 -0.44 -11.20 4.60
C ALA A 67 -0.89 -12.46 3.81
N ARG A 68 -0.64 -12.52 2.51
CA ARG A 68 -0.89 -13.73 1.70
C ARG A 68 -0.19 -14.97 2.24
N ARG A 69 1.01 -14.83 2.82
CA ARG A 69 1.73 -15.97 3.39
C ARG A 69 1.10 -16.50 4.67
N PHE A 70 0.40 -15.64 5.42
CA PHE A 70 -0.35 -16.01 6.63
C PHE A 70 -1.64 -16.78 6.34
N GLU A 71 -2.22 -16.65 5.15
CA GLU A 71 -3.41 -17.43 4.75
C GLU A 71 -3.19 -18.94 4.91
N ARG A 72 -1.97 -19.42 4.62
CA ARG A 72 -1.60 -20.84 4.77
C ARG A 72 -1.56 -21.35 6.20
N ILE A 73 -1.61 -20.46 7.19
CA ILE A 73 -1.61 -20.77 8.62
C ILE A 73 -3.04 -20.74 9.17
N LEU A 74 -4.01 -20.22 8.40
CA LEU A 74 -5.41 -20.14 8.83
C LEU A 74 -6.05 -21.53 8.91
N PRO A 75 -7.02 -21.74 9.81
CA PRO A 75 -7.79 -22.98 9.84
C PRO A 75 -8.51 -23.21 8.50
N SER A 76 -8.65 -24.47 8.10
CA SER A 76 -9.21 -24.90 6.81
C SER A 76 -10.57 -24.26 6.49
N ARG A 77 -11.43 -24.05 7.49
CA ARG A 77 -12.71 -23.35 7.35
C ARG A 77 -12.55 -21.89 6.89
N TYR A 78 -11.60 -21.15 7.45
CA TYR A 78 -11.35 -19.76 7.07
C TYR A 78 -10.73 -19.67 5.68
N ALA A 79 -9.78 -20.54 5.37
CA ALA A 79 -9.18 -20.63 4.02
C ALA A 79 -10.23 -20.96 2.96
N ALA A 80 -11.16 -21.89 3.23
CA ALA A 80 -12.26 -22.22 2.33
C ALA A 80 -13.17 -21.01 2.07
N ASN A 81 -13.55 -20.28 3.12
CA ASN A 81 -14.36 -19.06 2.99
C ASN A 81 -13.66 -17.97 2.16
N LEU A 82 -12.36 -17.76 2.41
CA LEU A 82 -11.54 -16.80 1.65
C LEU A 82 -11.46 -17.20 0.17
N SER A 83 -11.28 -18.49 -0.13
CA SER A 83 -11.27 -19.02 -1.49
C SER A 83 -12.62 -18.81 -2.21
N SER A 84 -13.74 -19.08 -1.52
CA SER A 84 -15.08 -18.81 -2.05
C SER A 84 -15.27 -17.32 -2.34
N ALA A 85 -14.90 -16.44 -1.40
CA ALA A 85 -15.00 -14.99 -1.58
C ALA A 85 -14.14 -14.48 -2.74
N LYS A 86 -12.89 -14.95 -2.86
CA LYS A 86 -12.01 -14.68 -4.00
C LYS A 86 -12.69 -15.08 -5.31
N SER A 87 -13.22 -16.30 -5.37
CA SER A 87 -13.86 -16.82 -6.58
C SER A 87 -15.03 -15.94 -7.03
N LEU A 88 -15.86 -15.45 -6.10
CA LEU A 88 -16.99 -14.56 -6.40
C LEU A 88 -16.52 -13.23 -6.99
N ILE A 89 -15.46 -12.64 -6.43
CA ILE A 89 -14.91 -11.35 -6.88
C ILE A 89 -14.22 -11.49 -8.25
N THR A 90 -13.43 -12.54 -8.45
CA THR A 90 -12.63 -12.70 -9.67
C THR A 90 -13.36 -13.41 -10.81
N ARG A 91 -14.56 -13.96 -10.57
CA ARG A 91 -15.35 -14.66 -11.60
C ARG A 91 -15.79 -13.75 -12.75
N THR A 92 -16.00 -12.46 -12.47
CA THR A 92 -16.48 -11.50 -13.49
C THR A 92 -15.59 -10.27 -13.54
N LYS A 93 -15.51 -9.65 -14.73
CA LYS A 93 -14.87 -8.34 -14.89
C LYS A 93 -15.54 -7.29 -14.00
N ALA A 94 -16.87 -7.33 -13.87
CA ALA A 94 -17.63 -6.46 -12.99
C ALA A 94 -17.22 -6.59 -11.51
N GLY A 95 -16.96 -7.81 -11.02
CA GLY A 95 -16.46 -8.02 -9.66
C GLY A 95 -15.07 -7.44 -9.43
N THR A 96 -14.18 -7.53 -10.43
CA THR A 96 -12.84 -6.92 -10.36
C THR A 96 -12.90 -5.39 -10.43
N VAL A 97 -13.78 -4.82 -11.25
CA VAL A 97 -14.05 -3.37 -11.27
C VAL A 97 -14.68 -2.92 -9.95
N GLY A 98 -15.60 -3.71 -9.40
CA GLY A 98 -16.20 -3.47 -8.09
C GLY A 98 -15.17 -3.44 -6.97
N LEU A 99 -14.16 -4.32 -7.01
CA LEU A 99 -13.04 -4.29 -6.06
C LEU A 99 -12.26 -2.96 -6.14
N VAL A 100 -11.97 -2.47 -7.35
CA VAL A 100 -11.28 -1.18 -7.53
C VAL A 100 -12.15 -0.02 -7.06
N ALA A 101 -13.44 -0.04 -7.41
CA ALA A 101 -14.39 1.00 -7.00
C ALA A 101 -14.53 1.04 -5.46
N VAL A 102 -14.65 -0.13 -4.82
CA VAL A 102 -14.62 -0.23 -3.36
C VAL A 102 -13.30 0.31 -2.84
N PHE A 103 -12.15 -0.06 -3.40
CA PHE A 103 -10.86 0.46 -2.91
C PHE A 103 -10.76 1.99 -2.97
N LEU A 104 -11.22 2.61 -4.06
CA LEU A 104 -11.14 4.06 -4.27
C LEU A 104 -12.15 4.86 -3.43
N VAL A 105 -13.33 4.29 -3.17
CA VAL A 105 -14.44 4.99 -2.48
C VAL A 105 -14.54 4.57 -1.00
N SER A 106 -13.89 3.49 -0.60
CA SER A 106 -14.02 2.95 0.75
C SER A 106 -13.43 3.92 1.79
N PRO A 107 -14.12 4.13 2.92
CA PRO A 107 -13.54 4.86 4.06
C PRO A 107 -12.49 4.02 4.81
N LEU A 108 -12.21 2.80 4.35
CA LEU A 108 -11.24 1.91 5.00
C LEU A 108 -9.80 2.39 4.74
N PRO A 109 -8.93 2.35 5.77
CA PRO A 109 -7.51 2.56 5.60
C PRO A 109 -6.93 1.62 4.54
N SER A 110 -6.12 2.17 3.63
CA SER A 110 -5.47 1.36 2.58
C SER A 110 -4.68 0.17 3.15
N ALA A 111 -4.07 0.32 4.32
CA ALA A 111 -3.42 -0.78 5.05
C ALA A 111 -4.31 -2.02 5.18
N GLN A 112 -5.56 -1.83 5.64
CA GLN A 112 -6.51 -2.93 5.86
C GLN A 112 -6.99 -3.52 4.53
N LEU A 113 -7.19 -2.68 3.52
CA LEU A 113 -7.55 -3.12 2.18
C LEU A 113 -6.46 -4.00 1.55
N PHE A 114 -5.19 -3.61 1.69
CA PHE A 114 -4.05 -4.39 1.19
C PHE A 114 -3.86 -5.69 1.97
N VAL A 115 -4.03 -5.70 3.29
CA VAL A 115 -4.00 -6.93 4.10
C VAL A 115 -5.12 -7.87 3.68
N GLY A 116 -6.35 -7.38 3.59
CA GLY A 116 -7.51 -8.17 3.14
C GLY A 116 -7.32 -8.72 1.73
N ALA A 117 -6.83 -7.90 0.80
CA ALA A 117 -6.50 -8.35 -0.55
C ALA A 117 -5.37 -9.39 -0.59
N GLY A 118 -4.40 -9.29 0.33
CA GLY A 118 -3.37 -10.29 0.54
C GLY A 118 -3.95 -11.64 0.97
N LEU A 119 -4.80 -11.64 2.00
CA LEU A 119 -5.47 -12.84 2.53
C LEU A 119 -6.45 -13.48 1.53
N LEU A 120 -7.20 -12.66 0.79
CA LEU A 120 -8.10 -13.10 -0.29
C LEU A 120 -7.35 -13.47 -1.58
N GLU A 121 -6.03 -13.36 -1.58
CA GLU A 121 -5.19 -13.65 -2.73
C GLU A 121 -5.50 -12.84 -4.01
N LEU A 122 -6.07 -11.65 -3.87
CA LEU A 122 -6.52 -10.79 -4.96
C LEU A 122 -5.35 -10.24 -5.80
N PRO A 123 -5.61 -9.77 -7.04
CA PRO A 123 -4.57 -9.23 -7.92
C PRO A 123 -3.99 -7.92 -7.38
N LEU A 124 -2.92 -8.02 -6.58
CA LEU A 124 -2.25 -6.88 -5.92
C LEU A 124 -1.77 -5.81 -6.89
N ARG A 125 -1.48 -6.17 -8.14
CA ARG A 125 -1.06 -5.21 -9.19
C ARG A 125 -2.15 -4.18 -9.49
N ILE A 126 -3.41 -4.64 -9.59
CA ILE A 126 -4.56 -3.78 -9.85
C ILE A 126 -4.79 -2.85 -8.65
N LEU A 127 -4.72 -3.39 -7.43
CA LEU A 127 -4.90 -2.60 -6.21
C LEU A 127 -3.79 -1.56 -6.01
N SER A 128 -2.55 -1.93 -6.34
CA SER A 128 -1.41 -1.00 -6.33
C SER A 128 -1.59 0.12 -7.35
N GLY A 129 -2.10 -0.19 -8.55
CA GLY A 129 -2.44 0.83 -9.54
C GLY A 129 -3.53 1.77 -9.06
N ALA A 130 -4.60 1.23 -8.44
CA ALA A 130 -5.66 2.04 -7.85
C ALA A 130 -5.14 2.96 -6.72
N PHE A 131 -4.23 2.46 -5.87
CA PHE A 131 -3.62 3.23 -4.79
C PHE A 131 -2.69 4.35 -5.27
N VAL A 132 -2.10 4.21 -6.46
CA VAL A 132 -1.32 5.31 -7.08
C VAL A 132 -2.26 6.34 -7.71
N ALA A 133 -3.39 5.90 -8.24
CA ALA A 133 -4.31 6.74 -8.99
C ALA A 133 -5.28 7.54 -8.13
N GLY A 134 -5.61 7.05 -6.92
CA GLY A 134 -6.46 7.73 -5.94
C GLY A 134 -5.63 8.41 -4.86
#